data_AF-A0A2R6BH59-F1
#
_entry.id   AF-A0A2R6BH59-F1
#
_cell.length_a   1.000
_cell.length_b   1.000
_cell.length_c   1.000
_cell.angle_alpha   90.00
_cell.angle_beta   90.00
_cell.angle_gamma   90.00
#
_symmetry.space_group_name_H-M   'P 1'
#
loop_
_entity.id
_entity.type
_entity.pdbx_description
1 polymer ?
#
loop_
_entity_poly.entity_id
_entity_poly.type
_entity_poly.pdbx_seq_one_letter_code
_entity_poly.pdbx_strand_id
1 'polypeptide(L)'
;MSETIRVSKETKAKLLKLISELQLKTSKRVDFDDAIKYLIQTSESKNRDRKALHSLLGVLKDIDISELRRERREELKLEKRRFGV
;
A
#
# COMPACT_ATOMS: atom_id res chain seq x y z
N MET A 1 -4.60 -10.55 24.78
CA MET A 1 -3.30 -10.29 25.43
C MET A 1 -2.76 -8.98 24.90
N SER A 2 -2.08 -8.20 25.73
CA SER A 2 -1.44 -6.95 25.32
C SER A 2 0.08 -7.11 25.36
N GLU A 3 0.75 -6.75 24.28
CA GLU A 3 2.21 -6.75 24.18
C GLU A 3 2.72 -5.32 24.02
N THR A 4 3.92 -5.02 24.55
CA THR A 4 4.52 -3.69 24.44
C THR A 4 5.55 -3.66 23.33
N ILE A 5 5.30 -2.83 22.30
CA ILE A 5 6.25 -2.61 21.20
C ILE A 5 6.91 -1.24 21.38
N ARG A 6 8.23 -1.22 21.55
CA ARG A 6 9.01 0.02 21.57
C ARG A 6 9.35 0.47 20.15
N VAL A 7 9.08 1.75 19.86
CA VAL A 7 9.37 2.38 18.57
C VAL A 7 10.05 3.74 18.78
N SER A 8 10.71 4.26 17.75
CA SER A 8 11.27 5.61 17.79
C SER A 8 10.17 6.67 17.87
N LYS A 9 10.53 7.88 18.32
CA LYS A 9 9.60 9.03 18.33
C LYS A 9 9.05 9.34 16.94
N GLU A 10 9.89 9.23 15.92
CA GLU A 10 9.51 9.46 14.53
C GLU A 10 8.48 8.44 14.04
N THR A 11 8.72 7.15 14.31
CA THR A 11 7.77 6.08 13.94
C THR A 11 6.42 6.27 14.63
N LYS A 12 6.42 6.63 15.92
CA LYS A 12 5.19 6.95 16.65
C LYS A 12 4.42 8.11 16.00
N ALA A 13 5.11 9.16 15.56
CA ALA A 13 4.48 10.30 14.89
C ALA A 13 3.86 9.90 13.54
N LYS A 14 4.55 9.07 12.76
CA LYS A 14 4.02 8.53 11.49
C LYS A 14 2.80 7.63 11.71
N LEU A 15 2.82 6.78 12.73
CA LEU A 15 1.66 5.96 13.10
C LEU A 15 0.48 6.82 13.53
N LEU A 16 0.70 7.88 14.30
CA LEU A 16 -0.37 8.80 14.70
C LEU A 16 -1.01 9.48 13.48
N LYS A 17 -0.20 9.92 12.52
CA LYS A 17 -0.70 10.49 11.26
C LYS A 17 -1.55 9.46 10.50
N LEU A 18 -1.09 8.21 10.40
CA LEU A 18 -1.81 7.13 9.74
C LEU A 18 -3.16 6.84 10.43
N ILE A 19 -3.19 6.84 11.76
CA ILE A 19 -4.44 6.68 12.54
C ILE A 19 -5.44 7.76 12.16
N SER A 20 -5.03 9.03 12.14
CA SER A 20 -5.90 10.15 11.76
C SER A 20 -6.46 9.99 10.34
N GLU A 21 -5.61 9.59 9.39
CA GLU A 21 -6.03 9.36 8.00
C GLU A 21 -7.03 8.20 7.89
N LEU A 22 -6.81 7.09 8.60
CA LEU A 22 -7.71 5.93 8.62
C LEU A 22 -9.03 6.26 9.31
N GLN A 23 -9.01 7.03 10.39
CA GLN A 23 -10.19 7.47 11.11
C GLN A 23 -11.08 8.37 10.24
N LEU A 24 -10.48 9.31 9.49
CA LEU A 24 -11.21 10.12 8.50
C LEU A 24 -11.82 9.27 7.40
N LYS A 25 -11.08 8.29 6.87
CA LYS A 25 -11.58 7.41 5.79
C LYS A 25 -12.71 6.48 6.23
N THR A 26 -12.62 5.94 7.44
CA THR A 26 -13.54 4.88 7.90
C THR A 26 -14.68 5.39 8.77
N SER A 27 -14.62 6.66 9.21
CA SER A 27 -15.54 7.26 10.21
C SER A 27 -15.65 6.43 11.50
N LYS A 28 -14.63 5.62 11.80
CA LYS A 28 -14.52 4.80 13.00
C LYS A 28 -13.33 5.26 13.83
N ARG A 29 -13.40 5.03 15.14
CA ARG A 29 -12.23 5.20 16.02
C ARG A 29 -11.18 4.16 15.62
N VAL A 30 -9.97 4.62 15.39
CA VAL A 30 -8.82 3.78 15.02
C VAL A 30 -7.74 3.98 16.08
N ASP A 31 -7.12 2.90 16.53
CA ASP A 31 -5.99 2.95 17.44
C ASP A 31 -4.66 2.50 16.79
N PHE A 32 -3.60 2.41 17.60
CA PHE A 32 -2.29 1.98 17.11
C PHE A 32 -2.28 0.53 16.64
N ASP A 33 -3.06 -0.36 17.27
CA ASP A 33 -3.13 -1.77 16.89
C ASP A 33 -3.84 -1.92 15.54
N ASP A 34 -4.92 -1.17 15.32
CA ASP A 34 -5.62 -1.09 14.04
C ASP A 34 -4.71 -0.60 12.91
N ALA A 35 -3.94 0.47 13.18
CA ALA A 35 -2.98 1.01 12.20
C ALA A 35 -1.87 0.01 11.88
N ILE A 36 -1.37 -0.72 12.87
CA ILE A 36 -0.36 -1.78 12.66
C ILE A 36 -0.94 -2.93 11.83
N LYS A 37 -2.16 -3.41 12.15
CA LYS A 37 -2.84 -4.44 11.36
C LYS A 37 -3.04 -4.02 9.92
N TYR A 38 -3.47 -2.77 9.69
CA TYR A 38 -3.62 -2.23 8.35
C TYR A 38 -2.30 -2.26 7.57
N LEU A 39 -1.19 -1.89 8.19
CA LEU A 39 0.14 -1.94 7.56
C LEU A 39 0.58 -3.37 7.23
N ILE A 40 0.36 -4.32 8.15
CA ILE A 40 0.67 -5.74 7.94
C ILE A 40 -0.16 -6.28 6.76
N GLN A 41 -1.47 -6.09 6.78
CA GLN A 41 -2.37 -6.54 5.71
C GLN A 41 -2.01 -5.91 4.36
N THR A 42 -1.66 -4.62 4.34
CA THR A 42 -1.23 -3.93 3.12
C THR A 42 0.06 -4.52 2.58
N SER A 43 1.02 -4.85 3.45
CA SER A 43 2.28 -5.49 3.08
C SER A 43 2.06 -6.91 2.52
N GLU A 44 1.24 -7.71 3.20
CA GLU A 44 0.91 -9.07 2.77
C GLU A 44 0.15 -9.09 1.45
N SER A 45 -0.81 -8.18 1.28
CA SER A 45 -1.59 -8.05 0.04
C SER A 45 -0.69 -7.67 -1.13
N LYS A 46 0.21 -6.68 -0.96
CA LYS A 46 1.19 -6.32 -1.99
C LYS A 46 2.10 -7.49 -2.38
N ASN A 47 2.51 -8.30 -1.40
CA ASN A 47 3.31 -9.49 -1.67
C ASN A 47 2.52 -10.57 -2.42
N ARG A 48 1.25 -10.75 -2.08
CA ARG A 48 0.34 -11.67 -2.79
C ARG A 48 0.12 -11.21 -4.23
N ASP A 49 -0.19 -9.93 -4.44
CA ASP A 49 -0.41 -9.36 -5.77
C ASP A 49 0.85 -9.46 -6.63
N ARG A 50 2.03 -9.21 -6.04
CA ARG A 50 3.31 -9.38 -6.74
C ARG A 50 3.55 -10.83 -7.14
N LYS A 51 3.24 -11.80 -6.27
CA LYS A 51 3.34 -13.24 -6.59
C LYS A 51 2.35 -13.65 -7.67
N ALA A 52 1.10 -13.19 -7.59
CA ALA A 52 0.06 -13.44 -8.60
C ALA A 52 0.44 -12.83 -9.96
N LEU A 53 0.97 -11.61 -9.96
CA LEU A 53 1.52 -10.98 -11.17
C LEU A 53 2.67 -11.81 -11.75
N HIS A 54 3.63 -12.22 -10.91
CA HIS A 54 4.74 -13.07 -11.37
C HIS A 54 4.27 -14.44 -11.89
N SER A 55 3.24 -15.05 -11.30
CA SER A 55 2.69 -16.31 -11.81
C SER A 55 1.99 -16.13 -13.14
N LEU A 56 1.24 -15.04 -13.34
CA LEU A 56 0.63 -14.70 -14.62
C LEU A 56 1.70 -14.42 -15.69
N LEU A 57 2.78 -13.73 -15.32
CA LEU A 57 3.90 -13.41 -16.20
C LEU A 57 4.76 -14.64 -16.53
N GLY A 58 4.87 -15.61 -15.63
CA GLY A 58 5.52 -16.90 -15.93
C GLY A 58 4.82 -17.72 -17.02
N VAL A 59 3.52 -17.47 -17.24
CA VAL A 59 2.74 -18.03 -18.35
C VAL A 59 2.98 -17.25 -19.66
N LEU A 60 3.27 -15.94 -19.55
CA LEU A 60 3.53 -15.04 -20.68
C LEU A 60 5.04 -14.85 -20.84
N LYS A 61 5.73 -15.91 -21.32
CA LYS A 61 7.20 -15.99 -21.39
C LYS A 61 7.91 -14.84 -22.14
N ASP A 62 7.21 -14.10 -22.99
CA ASP A 62 7.81 -13.10 -23.89
C ASP A 62 7.41 -11.64 -23.60
N ILE A 63 6.80 -11.33 -22.45
CA ILE A 63 6.41 -9.96 -22.13
C ILE A 63 7.46 -9.29 -21.22
N ASP A 64 8.07 -8.21 -21.72
CA ASP A 64 8.94 -7.36 -20.91
C ASP A 64 8.11 -6.53 -19.90
N ILE A 65 8.20 -6.95 -18.64
CA ILE A 65 7.54 -6.31 -17.49
C ILE A 65 7.95 -4.83 -17.35
N SER A 66 9.16 -4.47 -17.80
CA SER A 66 9.67 -3.11 -17.71
C SER A 66 8.86 -2.15 -18.59
N GLU A 67 8.42 -2.63 -19.75
CA GLU A 67 7.62 -1.91 -20.73
C GLU A 67 6.17 -1.73 -20.24
N LEU A 68 5.55 -2.79 -19.73
CA LEU A 68 4.22 -2.73 -19.12
C LEU A 68 4.16 -1.73 -17.95
N ARG A 69 5.21 -1.72 -17.11
CA ARG A 69 5.32 -0.76 -16.01
C ARG A 69 5.55 0.67 -16.49
N ARG A 70 6.21 0.85 -17.64
CA ARG A 70 6.39 2.17 -18.26
C ARG A 70 5.05 2.70 -18.74
N GLU A 71 4.30 1.91 -19.50
CA GLU A 71 2.97 2.27 -20.01
C GLU A 71 2.03 2.66 -18.87
N ARG A 72 1.97 1.84 -17.80
CA ARG A 72 1.11 2.15 -16.65
C ARG A 72 1.47 3.46 -15.96
N ARG A 73 2.76 3.81 -15.88
CA ARG A 73 3.19 5.10 -15.33
C ARG A 73 2.78 6.27 -16.22
N GLU A 74 2.76 6.09 -17.53
CA GLU A 74 2.36 7.13 -18.48
C GLU A 74 0.85 7.34 -18.49
N GLU A 75 0.06 6.28 -18.42
CA GLU A 75 -1.39 6.36 -18.22
C GLU A 75 -1.73 7.14 -16.96
N LEU A 76 -1.10 6.81 -15.83
CA LEU A 76 -1.32 7.52 -14.57
C LEU A 76 -0.96 9.00 -14.68
N LYS A 77 0.12 9.36 -15.40
CA LYS A 77 0.45 10.78 -15.65
C LYS A 77 -0.63 11.48 -16.47
N LEU A 78 -1.21 10.79 -17.46
CA LEU A 78 -2.29 11.33 -18.29
C LEU A 78 -3.59 11.50 -17.49
N GLU A 79 -3.95 10.53 -16.65
CA GLU A 79 -5.10 10.64 -15.74
C GLU A 79 -4.95 11.83 -14.80
N LYS A 80 -3.78 12.00 -14.18
CA LYS A 80 -3.52 13.16 -13.31
C LYS A 80 -3.68 14.49 -14.02
N ARG A 81 -3.25 14.57 -15.30
CA ARG A 81 -3.42 15.78 -16.12
C ARG A 81 -4.86 16.03 -16.55
N ARG A 82 -5.61 14.96 -16.85
CA ARG A 82 -7.02 15.06 -17.29
C ARG A 82 -7.99 15.33 -16.15
N PHE A 83 -7.74 14.76 -14.97
CA PHE A 83 -8.70 14.76 -13.86
C PHE A 83 -8.20 15.50 -12.61
N GLY A 84 -6.98 16.03 -12.60
CA GLY A 84 -6.47 16.90 -11.55
C GLY A 84 -6.31 16.24 -10.18
N VAL A 85 -6.12 14.91 -10.13
CA VAL A 85 -5.90 14.12 -8.90
C VAL A 85 -4.41 13.87 -8.65
#